data_AF-A0A968PBK9-F1
#
_entry.id   AF-A0A968PBK9-F1
#
_cell.length_a   1.000
_cell.length_b   1.000
_cell.length_c   1.000
_cell.angle_alpha   90.00
_cell.angle_beta   90.00
_cell.angle_gamma   90.00
#
_symmetry.space_group_name_H-M   'P 1'
#
loop_
_entity.id
_entity.type
_entity.pdbx_description
1 polymer ?
#
loop_
_entity_poly.entity_id
_entity_poly.type
_entity_poly.pdbx_seq_one_letter_code
_entity_poly.pdbx_strand_id
1 'polypeptide(L)'
;MTFDVTDAIAGDGSVTFILNIVAGNDVWFSSSEGASGPELVIESSAIQVEVMDRQVFHNNSALDGNNPVANTNDDQAIASDKQALLGGETAGLDNFTSYSKGLNGIMIDIQNLPATSLSAADFIFRTGSDINPAGWATAPAPVSITVRPGDGVNGSHRVTLIWADNNQDGVADAHEAIANGWLQVTVLPTANTGLTSEDVFYFGNLPGDATGDGVTNAFDLLRVRQNYLMPPGDGRDNTADLTMDGNVKRF
;
A
#
# COMPACT_ATOMS: atom_id res chain seq x y z
N MET A 1 -25.03 9.50 -44.35
CA MET A 1 -25.21 8.38 -43.41
C MET A 1 -24.27 8.63 -42.27
N THR A 2 -24.79 8.89 -41.07
CA THR A 2 -23.98 9.05 -39.87
C THR A 2 -23.59 7.67 -39.37
N PHE A 3 -22.31 7.46 -39.11
CA PHE A 3 -21.81 6.24 -38.49
C PHE A 3 -21.44 6.59 -37.07
N ASP A 4 -22.19 6.01 -36.13
CA ASP A 4 -21.80 6.01 -34.73
C ASP A 4 -20.68 4.96 -34.58
N VAL A 5 -19.51 5.43 -34.22
CA VAL A 5 -18.30 4.61 -34.06
C VAL A 5 -17.94 4.40 -32.59
N THR A 6 -18.82 4.82 -31.67
CA THR A 6 -18.63 4.73 -30.21
C THR A 6 -18.32 3.31 -29.76
N ASP A 7 -18.97 2.31 -30.38
CA ASP A 7 -18.76 0.89 -30.06
C ASP A 7 -17.49 0.27 -30.70
N ALA A 8 -16.81 0.97 -31.62
CA ALA A 8 -15.61 0.48 -32.31
C ALA A 8 -14.31 0.83 -31.56
N ILE A 9 -14.37 1.66 -30.51
CA ILE A 9 -13.23 2.04 -29.69
C ILE A 9 -13.34 1.29 -28.37
N ALA A 10 -12.82 0.06 -28.35
CA ALA A 10 -13.04 -0.89 -27.26
C ALA A 10 -11.84 -1.05 -26.30
N GLY A 11 -10.85 -0.15 -26.34
CA GLY A 11 -9.70 -0.20 -25.43
C GLY A 11 -8.64 0.88 -25.68
N ASP A 12 -7.63 0.90 -24.83
CA ASP A 12 -6.53 1.87 -24.85
C ASP A 12 -5.58 1.60 -26.05
N GLY A 13 -5.25 2.65 -26.81
CA GLY A 13 -4.35 2.56 -27.97
C GLY A 13 -4.64 3.60 -29.07
N SER A 14 -3.91 3.53 -30.20
CA SER A 14 -4.20 4.37 -31.38
C SER A 14 -5.41 3.84 -32.15
N VAL A 15 -6.47 4.63 -32.22
CA VAL A 15 -7.62 4.36 -33.11
C VAL A 15 -7.29 4.89 -34.49
N THR A 16 -7.27 4.00 -35.49
CA THR A 16 -7.08 4.37 -36.89
C THR A 16 -8.41 4.20 -37.62
N PHE A 17 -9.00 5.29 -38.10
CA PHE A 17 -10.15 5.20 -39.02
C PHE A 17 -9.63 5.13 -40.45
N ILE A 18 -10.05 4.11 -41.22
CA ILE A 18 -9.78 4.04 -42.65
C ILE A 18 -11.01 4.59 -43.39
N LEU A 19 -10.89 5.78 -43.98
CA LEU A 19 -11.89 6.34 -44.89
C LEU A 19 -11.66 5.78 -46.29
N ASN A 20 -12.41 4.75 -46.68
CA ASN A 20 -12.42 4.23 -48.05
C ASN A 20 -13.36 5.07 -48.93
N ILE A 21 -12.77 5.84 -49.85
CA ILE A 21 -13.51 6.71 -50.77
C ILE A 21 -13.62 6.01 -52.13
N VAL A 22 -14.84 5.84 -52.64
CA VAL A 22 -15.07 5.36 -54.01
C VAL A 22 -14.63 6.46 -54.99
N ALA A 23 -13.86 6.11 -56.03
CA ALA A 23 -13.36 7.08 -57.01
C ALA A 23 -14.49 7.96 -57.57
N GLY A 24 -14.33 9.29 -57.44
CA GLY A 24 -15.31 10.28 -57.89
C GLY A 24 -16.15 10.95 -56.78
N ASN A 25 -15.91 10.65 -55.50
CA ASN A 25 -16.56 11.33 -54.37
C ASN A 25 -15.58 12.20 -53.57
N ASP A 26 -16.08 13.33 -53.07
CA ASP A 26 -15.37 14.22 -52.13
C ASP A 26 -15.87 13.99 -50.68
N VAL A 27 -14.97 14.12 -49.70
CA VAL A 27 -15.30 14.06 -48.27
C VAL A 27 -15.03 15.42 -47.64
N TRP A 28 -16.07 16.07 -47.11
CA TRP A 28 -15.97 17.40 -46.47
C TRP A 28 -16.37 17.32 -44.99
N PHE A 29 -15.60 18.02 -44.16
CA PHE A 29 -15.88 18.28 -42.75
C PHE A 29 -16.13 19.79 -42.59
N SER A 30 -17.16 20.20 -41.85
CA SER A 30 -17.53 21.61 -41.63
C SER A 30 -18.00 21.87 -40.20
N SER A 31 -17.47 22.92 -39.56
CA SER A 31 -18.00 23.57 -38.35
C SER A 31 -18.94 24.70 -38.74
N SER A 32 -19.87 25.09 -37.87
CA SER A 32 -20.81 26.20 -38.11
C SER A 32 -20.19 27.60 -38.00
N GLU A 33 -18.91 27.74 -37.65
CA GLU A 33 -18.22 29.03 -37.52
C GLU A 33 -17.38 29.35 -38.76
N GLY A 34 -18.00 30.03 -39.72
CA GLY A 34 -17.39 30.37 -41.01
C GLY A 34 -16.34 31.49 -40.92
N ALA A 35 -15.06 31.12 -41.04
CA ALA A 35 -13.95 31.91 -41.63
C ALA A 35 -12.61 31.14 -41.53
N SER A 36 -12.51 30.21 -40.58
CA SER A 36 -11.39 29.29 -40.41
C SER A 36 -11.88 27.88 -40.73
N GLY A 37 -11.04 27.05 -41.37
CA GLY A 37 -11.37 25.63 -41.56
C GLY A 37 -11.65 24.99 -40.20
N PRO A 38 -12.65 24.09 -40.08
CA PRO A 38 -12.93 23.45 -38.81
C PRO A 38 -11.72 22.63 -38.34
N GLU A 39 -11.35 22.79 -37.07
CA GLU A 39 -10.33 21.99 -36.42
C GLU A 39 -11.01 20.92 -35.57
N LEU A 40 -10.75 19.64 -35.85
CA LEU A 40 -11.11 18.54 -34.95
C LEU A 40 -9.96 18.36 -33.97
N VAL A 41 -10.07 18.99 -32.80
CA VAL A 41 -9.11 18.81 -31.71
C VAL A 41 -9.57 17.63 -30.85
N ILE A 42 -8.77 16.57 -30.78
CA ILE A 42 -8.95 15.46 -29.84
C ILE A 42 -7.89 15.62 -28.77
N GLU A 43 -8.30 16.06 -27.59
CA GLU A 43 -7.44 16.15 -26.43
C GLU A 43 -7.57 14.86 -25.62
N SER A 44 -6.53 14.02 -25.64
CA SER A 44 -6.38 12.94 -24.68
C SER A 44 -5.45 13.39 -23.56
N SER A 45 -5.85 13.14 -22.32
CA SER A 45 -4.97 13.22 -21.16
C SER A 45 -4.78 11.81 -20.62
N ALA A 46 -3.55 11.42 -20.36
CA ALA A 46 -3.29 10.18 -19.66
C ALA A 46 -3.87 10.30 -18.25
N ILE A 47 -4.76 9.36 -17.86
CA ILE A 47 -5.12 9.21 -16.46
C ILE A 47 -3.90 8.62 -15.77
N GLN A 48 -3.23 9.43 -14.96
CA GLN A 48 -2.05 8.97 -14.23
C GLN A 48 -2.49 8.10 -13.06
N VAL A 49 -1.87 6.93 -12.95
CA VAL A 49 -1.99 6.06 -11.78
C VAL A 49 -0.87 6.41 -10.82
N GLU A 50 -1.23 6.67 -9.57
CA GLU A 50 -0.31 7.13 -8.54
C GLU A 50 -0.57 6.42 -7.21
N VAL A 51 0.51 6.09 -6.50
CA VAL A 51 0.41 5.63 -5.11
C VAL A 51 0.27 6.86 -4.22
N MET A 52 -0.92 7.04 -3.67
CA MET A 52 -1.33 8.19 -2.86
C MET A 52 -0.92 8.07 -1.41
N ASP A 53 -0.91 6.86 -0.85
CA ASP A 53 -0.54 6.62 0.53
C ASP A 53 0.01 5.21 0.75
N ARG A 54 0.84 5.04 1.78
CA ARG A 54 1.49 3.78 2.20
C ARG A 54 1.43 3.72 3.72
N GLN A 55 0.60 2.82 4.22
CA GLN A 55 0.31 2.74 5.65
C GLN A 55 0.64 1.35 6.17
N VAL A 56 1.13 1.31 7.40
CA VAL A 56 1.22 0.07 8.18
C VAL A 56 0.07 0.04 9.17
N PHE A 57 -0.52 -1.13 9.38
CA PHE A 57 -1.59 -1.32 10.35
C PHE A 57 -1.36 -2.60 11.17
N HIS A 58 -1.92 -2.63 12.37
CA HIS A 58 -1.76 -3.74 13.29
C HIS A 58 -2.88 -4.76 13.09
N ASN A 59 -2.75 -5.62 12.07
CA ASN A 59 -3.76 -6.64 11.78
C ASN A 59 -3.93 -7.60 12.97
N ASN A 60 -5.13 -8.15 13.11
CA ASN A 60 -5.51 -9.03 14.22
C ASN A 60 -5.21 -8.41 15.60
N SER A 61 -5.30 -7.09 15.74
CA SER A 61 -5.14 -6.38 17.02
C SER A 61 -6.50 -6.15 17.68
N ALA A 62 -6.54 -5.61 18.90
CA ALA A 62 -7.84 -5.24 19.46
C ALA A 62 -8.51 -4.08 18.69
N LEU A 63 -7.74 -3.25 17.97
CA LEU A 63 -8.22 -2.09 17.23
C LEU A 63 -9.11 -2.49 16.04
N ASP A 64 -8.84 -3.62 15.39
CA ASP A 64 -9.67 -4.18 14.30
C ASP A 64 -10.70 -5.22 14.77
N GLY A 65 -10.77 -5.45 16.10
CA GLY A 65 -11.65 -6.45 16.71
C GLY A 65 -11.06 -7.87 16.76
N ASN A 66 -9.73 -8.00 16.72
CA ASN A 66 -9.00 -9.26 16.63
C ASN A 66 -9.41 -10.06 15.40
N ASN A 67 -9.47 -9.36 14.26
CA ASN A 67 -9.87 -9.93 12.99
C ASN A 67 -8.64 -10.09 12.08
N PRO A 68 -8.26 -11.32 11.69
CA PRO A 68 -7.11 -11.53 10.81
C PRO A 68 -7.42 -11.35 9.32
N VAL A 69 -8.68 -11.08 8.95
CA VAL A 69 -9.15 -11.03 7.55
C VAL A 69 -9.21 -9.58 7.07
N ALA A 70 -8.80 -9.33 5.82
CA ALA A 70 -8.88 -7.99 5.23
C ALA A 70 -10.33 -7.46 5.17
N ASN A 71 -10.64 -6.40 5.89
CA ASN A 71 -11.94 -5.74 5.93
C ASN A 71 -11.86 -4.28 6.41
N THR A 72 -12.99 -3.59 6.54
CA THR A 72 -13.02 -2.16 6.93
C THR A 72 -12.58 -1.90 8.37
N ASN A 73 -12.62 -2.89 9.26
CA ASN A 73 -12.13 -2.73 10.64
C ASN A 73 -10.62 -2.49 10.68
N ASP A 74 -9.88 -2.98 9.68
CA ASP A 74 -8.43 -2.79 9.57
C ASP A 74 -8.06 -1.31 9.55
N ASP A 75 -8.93 -0.45 9.02
CA ASP A 75 -8.72 0.99 8.94
C ASP A 75 -8.64 1.63 10.34
N GLN A 76 -9.24 1.00 11.37
CA GLN A 76 -9.13 1.44 12.77
C GLN A 76 -7.79 1.05 13.40
N ALA A 77 -7.07 0.10 12.80
CA ALA A 77 -5.78 -0.39 13.27
C ALA A 77 -4.59 0.25 12.55
N ILE A 78 -4.81 1.26 11.69
CA ILE A 78 -3.74 2.02 11.01
C ILE A 78 -2.86 2.70 12.05
N ALA A 79 -1.55 2.46 11.96
CA ALA A 79 -0.56 3.09 12.82
C ALA A 79 -0.29 4.53 12.33
N SER A 80 -1.14 5.46 12.71
CA SER A 80 -1.12 6.85 12.22
C SER A 80 0.14 7.65 12.57
N ASP A 81 0.92 7.20 13.55
CA ASP A 81 2.23 7.76 13.91
C ASP A 81 3.37 7.21 13.03
N LYS A 82 3.06 6.29 12.12
CA LYS A 82 4.05 5.64 11.25
C LYS A 82 3.93 6.12 9.82
N GLN A 83 5.07 6.18 9.15
CA GLN A 83 5.22 6.61 7.77
C GLN A 83 6.17 5.66 7.05
N ALA A 84 5.84 5.34 5.81
CA ALA A 84 6.72 4.52 4.98
C ALA A 84 8.03 5.27 4.71
N LEU A 85 9.16 4.57 4.84
CA LEU A 85 10.44 5.10 4.39
C LEU A 85 10.52 4.98 2.86
N LEU A 86 10.95 6.03 2.17
CA LEU A 86 11.15 6.03 0.71
C LEU A 86 12.63 5.92 0.34
N GLY A 87 12.89 5.53 -0.91
CA GLY A 87 14.25 5.40 -1.44
C GLY A 87 15.07 6.69 -1.30
N GLY A 88 16.22 6.59 -0.64
CA GLY A 88 17.14 7.73 -0.43
C GLY A 88 16.88 8.53 0.86
N GLU A 89 15.82 8.22 1.60
CA GLU A 89 15.58 8.79 2.92
C GLU A 89 16.43 8.12 4.01
N THR A 90 16.54 8.79 5.15
CA THR A 90 17.20 8.24 6.34
C THR A 90 16.15 7.66 7.28
N ALA A 91 16.31 6.39 7.64
CA ALA A 91 15.42 5.72 8.58
C ALA A 91 15.35 6.45 9.93
N GLY A 92 14.14 6.58 10.45
CA GLY A 92 13.83 7.07 11.79
C GLY A 92 12.71 6.25 12.43
N LEU A 93 12.32 6.65 13.64
CA LEU A 93 11.35 5.93 14.48
C LEU A 93 9.95 5.85 13.86
N ASP A 94 9.61 6.84 13.05
CA ASP A 94 8.34 6.91 12.31
C ASP A 94 8.24 5.76 11.30
N ASN A 95 9.34 5.10 10.93
CA ASN A 95 9.33 3.98 10.00
C ASN A 95 9.24 2.60 10.67
N PHE A 96 9.30 2.55 12.02
CA PHE A 96 9.32 1.30 12.77
C PHE A 96 8.08 1.12 13.64
N THR A 97 7.53 -0.09 13.63
CA THR A 97 6.50 -0.52 14.58
C THR A 97 7.10 -1.38 15.70
N SER A 98 6.50 -1.34 16.89
CA SER A 98 6.87 -2.22 18.02
C SER A 98 5.88 -3.38 18.22
N TYR A 99 4.94 -3.56 17.27
CA TYR A 99 3.86 -4.53 17.37
C TYR A 99 4.38 -5.96 17.49
N SER A 100 3.88 -6.69 18.48
CA SER A 100 4.41 -8.00 18.84
C SER A 100 4.16 -9.08 17.78
N LYS A 101 3.18 -8.88 16.90
CA LYS A 101 2.85 -9.84 15.83
C LYS A 101 3.58 -9.55 14.51
N GLY A 102 4.54 -8.63 14.51
CA GLY A 102 5.33 -8.27 13.33
C GLY A 102 4.63 -7.28 12.38
N LEU A 103 5.22 -7.07 11.22
CA LEU A 103 4.63 -6.35 10.08
C LEU A 103 3.59 -7.23 9.39
N ASN A 104 2.41 -7.35 9.99
CA ASN A 104 1.36 -8.24 9.52
C ASN A 104 0.25 -7.54 8.70
N GLY A 105 0.30 -6.21 8.56
CA GLY A 105 -0.66 -5.44 7.78
C GLY A 105 -0.03 -4.23 7.08
N ILE A 106 -0.22 -4.15 5.76
CA ILE A 106 0.15 -2.99 4.93
C ILE A 106 -1.06 -2.57 4.09
N MET A 107 -1.29 -1.26 3.98
CA MET A 107 -2.26 -0.65 3.07
C MET A 107 -1.54 0.26 2.07
N ILE A 108 -1.95 0.18 0.81
CA ILE A 108 -1.42 0.99 -0.28
C ILE A 108 -2.63 1.59 -1.01
N ASP A 109 -2.71 2.91 -1.00
CA ASP A 109 -3.82 3.63 -1.62
C ASP A 109 -3.38 4.07 -3.02
N ILE A 110 -4.03 3.54 -4.07
CA ILE A 110 -3.64 3.74 -5.47
C ILE A 110 -4.76 4.46 -6.22
N GLN A 111 -4.50 5.69 -6.66
CA GLN A 111 -5.45 6.49 -7.43
C GLN A 111 -5.53 5.95 -8.85
N ASN A 112 -6.76 5.84 -9.37
CA ASN A 112 -7.03 5.35 -10.73
C ASN A 112 -6.50 3.92 -11.02
N LEU A 113 -6.35 3.08 -10.00
CA LEU A 113 -5.95 1.68 -10.16
C LEU A 113 -6.90 0.97 -11.15
N PRO A 114 -6.39 0.39 -12.26
CA PRO A 114 -7.25 -0.17 -13.31
C PRO A 114 -7.84 -1.52 -12.93
N ALA A 115 -7.12 -2.35 -12.15
CA ALA A 115 -7.58 -3.66 -11.75
C ALA A 115 -8.42 -3.62 -10.46
N THR A 116 -9.44 -4.47 -10.41
CA THR A 116 -10.26 -4.71 -9.21
C THR A 116 -9.71 -5.81 -8.31
N SER A 117 -8.64 -6.49 -8.74
CA SER A 117 -7.88 -7.45 -7.95
C SER A 117 -6.41 -7.41 -8.34
N LEU A 118 -5.55 -7.70 -7.37
CA LEU A 118 -4.10 -7.81 -7.55
C LEU A 118 -3.63 -9.16 -7.03
N SER A 119 -2.44 -9.56 -7.44
CA SER A 119 -1.81 -10.82 -7.06
C SER A 119 -0.37 -10.60 -6.59
N ALA A 120 0.26 -11.64 -6.06
CA ALA A 120 1.68 -11.55 -5.69
C ALA A 120 2.61 -11.23 -6.87
N ALA A 121 2.17 -11.43 -8.13
CA ALA A 121 2.95 -11.08 -9.32
C ALA A 121 3.03 -9.56 -9.57
N ASP A 122 2.19 -8.77 -8.90
CA ASP A 122 2.17 -7.31 -8.99
C ASP A 122 3.12 -6.66 -7.97
N PHE A 123 3.82 -7.47 -7.15
CA PHE A 123 4.68 -7.02 -6.08
C PHE A 123 6.02 -7.76 -6.04
N ILE A 124 7.02 -7.13 -5.41
CA ILE A 124 8.21 -7.79 -4.88
C ILE A 124 8.30 -7.48 -3.40
N PHE A 125 8.55 -8.51 -2.59
CA PHE A 125 8.76 -8.38 -1.15
C PHE A 125 10.18 -8.84 -0.79
N ARG A 126 10.92 -7.99 -0.08
CA ARG A 126 12.25 -8.35 0.45
C ARG A 126 12.35 -8.04 1.93
N THR A 127 13.19 -8.79 2.64
CA THR A 127 13.41 -8.61 4.07
C THR A 127 14.89 -8.64 4.41
N GLY A 128 15.29 -7.81 5.37
CA GLY A 128 16.67 -7.67 5.83
C GLY A 128 16.78 -6.72 7.02
N SER A 129 18.00 -6.52 7.49
CA SER A 129 18.28 -5.72 8.70
C SER A 129 19.41 -4.71 8.52
N ASP A 130 20.01 -4.64 7.33
CA ASP A 130 21.11 -3.74 7.01
C ASP A 130 20.68 -2.61 6.07
N ILE A 131 21.58 -1.64 5.86
CA ILE A 131 21.32 -0.45 5.01
C ILE A 131 21.40 -0.72 3.51
N ASN A 132 21.56 -1.98 3.06
CA ASN A 132 21.70 -2.34 1.66
C ASN A 132 20.54 -3.23 1.18
N PRO A 133 19.35 -2.66 0.90
CA PRO A 133 18.17 -3.41 0.46
C PRO A 133 18.38 -4.27 -0.80
N ALA A 134 19.33 -3.89 -1.65
CA ALA A 134 19.67 -4.67 -2.84
C ALA A 134 20.15 -6.10 -2.53
N GLY A 135 20.70 -6.34 -1.33
CA GLY A 135 21.17 -7.65 -0.88
C GLY A 135 20.14 -8.44 -0.07
N TRP A 136 18.97 -7.88 0.19
CA TRP A 136 17.96 -8.50 1.05
C TRP A 136 17.34 -9.74 0.41
N ALA A 137 17.01 -10.72 1.27
CA ALA A 137 16.37 -11.95 0.85
C ALA A 137 14.90 -11.73 0.46
N THR A 138 14.32 -12.65 -0.30
CA THR A 138 12.87 -12.67 -0.55
C THR A 138 12.12 -12.82 0.78
N ALA A 139 11.17 -11.93 1.04
CA ALA A 139 10.32 -12.04 2.22
C ALA A 139 9.22 -13.11 2.02
N PRO A 140 8.63 -13.65 3.11
CA PRO A 140 7.43 -14.45 3.01
C PRO A 140 6.33 -13.71 2.22
N ALA A 141 5.59 -14.42 1.37
CA ALA A 141 4.48 -13.83 0.63
C ALA A 141 3.28 -13.57 1.57
N PRO A 142 2.49 -12.50 1.37
CA PRO A 142 1.29 -12.29 2.17
C PRO A 142 0.29 -13.45 2.03
N VAL A 143 -0.50 -13.71 3.08
CA VAL A 143 -1.64 -14.66 3.03
C VAL A 143 -2.83 -14.09 2.26
N SER A 144 -2.93 -12.75 2.17
CA SER A 144 -4.02 -12.07 1.48
C SER A 144 -3.56 -10.80 0.78
N ILE A 145 -4.11 -10.58 -0.42
CA ILE A 145 -4.01 -9.34 -1.20
C ILE A 145 -5.44 -8.99 -1.59
N THR A 146 -5.99 -7.92 -1.03
CA THR A 146 -7.38 -7.51 -1.24
C THR A 146 -7.44 -6.07 -1.73
N VAL A 147 -8.24 -5.80 -2.75
CA VAL A 147 -8.50 -4.44 -3.24
C VAL A 147 -9.89 -4.01 -2.77
N ARG A 148 -9.96 -2.86 -2.08
CA ARG A 148 -11.21 -2.19 -1.71
C ARG A 148 -11.36 -0.89 -2.52
N PRO A 149 -12.17 -0.88 -3.59
CA PRO A 149 -12.32 0.29 -4.46
C PRO A 149 -12.96 1.48 -3.74
N GLY A 150 -12.28 2.63 -3.75
CA GLY A 150 -12.80 3.90 -3.22
C GLY A 150 -12.60 4.12 -1.72
N ASP A 151 -12.10 3.10 -1.01
CA ASP A 151 -11.86 3.15 0.43
C ASP A 151 -10.52 3.84 0.80
N GLY A 152 -9.66 4.08 -0.19
CA GLY A 152 -8.38 4.75 -0.01
C GLY A 152 -8.53 6.27 0.10
N VAL A 153 -7.43 6.94 0.47
CA VAL A 153 -7.37 8.40 0.59
C VAL A 153 -7.87 9.07 -0.70
N ASN A 154 -8.68 10.13 -0.57
CA ASN A 154 -9.27 10.87 -1.69
C ASN A 154 -10.10 10.02 -2.67
N GLY A 155 -10.61 8.86 -2.26
CA GLY A 155 -11.39 7.96 -3.12
C GLY A 155 -10.53 7.05 -4.02
N SER A 156 -9.23 6.95 -3.72
CA SER A 156 -8.34 5.97 -4.33
C SER A 156 -8.71 4.53 -3.94
N HIS A 157 -8.14 3.54 -4.61
CA HIS A 157 -8.37 2.13 -4.27
C HIS A 157 -7.39 1.69 -3.19
N ARG A 158 -7.90 1.12 -2.10
CA ARG A 158 -7.06 0.61 -1.02
C ARG A 158 -6.69 -0.84 -1.28
N VAL A 159 -5.40 -1.09 -1.45
CA VAL A 159 -4.82 -2.44 -1.51
C VAL A 159 -4.37 -2.83 -0.11
N THR A 160 -4.96 -3.87 0.45
CA THR A 160 -4.61 -4.41 1.77
C THR A 160 -3.81 -5.70 1.61
N LEU A 161 -2.60 -5.72 2.15
CA LEU A 161 -1.69 -6.87 2.21
C LEU A 161 -1.64 -7.38 3.66
N ILE A 162 -1.88 -8.67 3.86
CA ILE A 162 -1.85 -9.29 5.19
C ILE A 162 -0.88 -10.47 5.20
N TRP A 163 -0.07 -10.56 6.24
CA TRP A 163 0.74 -11.73 6.59
C TRP A 163 0.15 -12.44 7.81
N ALA A 164 0.47 -13.72 7.98
CA ALA A 164 0.18 -14.43 9.22
C ALA A 164 0.97 -13.81 10.38
N ASP A 165 0.36 -13.75 11.57
CA ASP A 165 1.03 -13.20 12.76
C ASP A 165 2.37 -13.90 13.02
N ASN A 166 3.39 -13.12 13.38
CA ASN A 166 4.67 -13.67 13.82
C ASN A 166 4.47 -14.47 15.12
N ASN A 167 4.90 -15.72 15.14
CA ASN A 167 4.71 -16.63 16.26
C ASN A 167 5.84 -16.51 17.32
N GLN A 168 6.87 -15.72 17.03
CA GLN A 168 8.05 -15.43 17.87
C GLN A 168 8.92 -16.64 18.23
N ASP A 169 8.86 -17.74 17.46
CA ASP A 169 9.70 -18.92 17.69
C ASP A 169 11.14 -18.78 17.13
N GLY A 170 11.40 -17.71 16.38
CA GLY A 170 12.69 -17.41 15.76
C GLY A 170 12.98 -18.24 14.51
N VAL A 171 11.98 -18.93 13.97
CA VAL A 171 12.02 -19.70 12.72
C VAL A 171 11.23 -18.94 11.67
N ALA A 172 11.77 -18.83 10.46
CA ALA A 172 11.05 -18.19 9.38
C ALA A 172 10.01 -19.14 8.78
N ASP A 173 8.73 -18.81 8.91
CA ASP A 173 7.63 -19.58 8.36
C ASP A 173 7.07 -19.01 7.05
N ALA A 174 6.38 -19.87 6.28
CA ALA A 174 5.66 -19.43 5.10
C ALA A 174 4.54 -18.45 5.50
N HIS A 175 4.48 -17.33 4.80
CA HIS A 175 3.53 -16.24 5.02
C HIS A 175 3.61 -15.52 6.36
N GLU A 176 4.62 -15.79 7.17
CA GLU A 176 4.77 -15.17 8.46
C GLU A 176 5.19 -13.69 8.35
N ALA A 177 4.62 -12.87 9.22
CA ALA A 177 4.94 -11.46 9.32
C ALA A 177 6.39 -11.25 9.77
N ILE A 178 6.99 -10.20 9.22
CA ILE A 178 8.39 -9.87 9.45
C ILE A 178 8.50 -9.22 10.83
N ALA A 179 9.42 -9.73 11.63
CA ALA A 179 9.81 -9.16 12.92
C ALA A 179 11.33 -9.05 13.01
N ASN A 180 11.83 -8.14 13.86
CA ASN A 180 13.27 -7.88 14.06
C ASN A 180 14.01 -7.49 12.77
N GLY A 181 13.37 -6.67 11.94
CA GLY A 181 13.93 -6.30 10.65
C GLY A 181 12.99 -5.43 9.83
N TRP A 182 13.34 -5.28 8.57
CA TRP A 182 12.63 -4.48 7.59
C TRP A 182 11.90 -5.35 6.58
N LEU A 183 10.78 -4.82 6.09
CA LEU A 183 10.09 -5.26 4.90
C LEU A 183 10.22 -4.16 3.85
N GLN A 184 10.83 -4.49 2.71
CA GLN A 184 10.68 -3.72 1.48
C GLN A 184 9.45 -4.24 0.74
N VAL A 185 8.59 -3.30 0.35
CA VAL A 185 7.50 -3.54 -0.60
C VAL A 185 7.82 -2.78 -1.88
N THR A 186 7.73 -3.49 -3.00
CA THR A 186 7.81 -2.89 -4.33
C THR A 186 6.51 -3.18 -5.07
N VAL A 187 5.77 -2.14 -5.45
CA VAL A 187 4.62 -2.25 -6.35
C VAL A 187 5.15 -2.13 -7.78
N LEU A 188 4.92 -3.15 -8.60
CA LEU A 188 5.48 -3.22 -9.94
C LEU A 188 4.61 -2.43 -10.95
N PRO A 189 5.20 -1.88 -12.03
CA PRO A 189 4.47 -1.29 -13.15
C PRO A 189 3.91 -2.38 -14.07
N THR A 190 2.87 -3.08 -13.63
CA THR A 190 2.16 -4.10 -14.40
C THR A 190 0.93 -3.51 -15.08
N ALA A 191 0.31 -4.27 -16.00
CA ALA A 191 -0.98 -3.88 -16.56
C ALA A 191 -2.10 -3.79 -15.50
N ASN A 192 -1.97 -4.52 -14.38
CA ASN A 192 -2.97 -4.50 -13.30
C ASN A 192 -2.82 -3.27 -12.39
N THR A 193 -1.58 -2.84 -12.14
CA THR A 193 -1.31 -1.67 -11.29
C THR A 193 -1.40 -0.37 -12.09
N GLY A 194 -1.12 -0.40 -13.41
CA GLY A 194 -1.13 0.78 -14.27
C GLY A 194 -0.03 1.81 -13.96
N LEU A 195 0.89 1.51 -13.04
CA LEU A 195 2.01 2.38 -12.71
C LEU A 195 2.99 2.46 -13.89
N THR A 196 3.63 3.62 -14.04
CA THR A 196 4.65 3.85 -15.08
C THR A 196 6.07 3.53 -14.60
N SER A 197 6.27 3.51 -13.29
CA SER A 197 7.49 3.11 -12.61
C SER A 197 7.15 2.27 -11.38
N GLU A 198 8.14 1.53 -10.87
CA GLU A 198 7.99 0.87 -9.58
C GLU A 198 7.79 1.88 -8.45
N ASP A 199 6.99 1.50 -7.47
CA ASP A 199 6.87 2.21 -6.19
C ASP A 199 7.55 1.38 -5.10
N VAL A 200 8.59 1.93 -4.47
CA VAL A 200 9.42 1.20 -3.50
C VAL A 200 9.40 1.91 -2.16
N PHE A 201 9.02 1.18 -1.12
CA PHE A 201 8.97 1.71 0.24
C PHE A 201 9.28 0.64 1.29
N TYR A 202 9.51 1.09 2.52
CA TYR A 202 9.98 0.24 3.61
C TYR A 202 9.25 0.54 4.92
N PHE A 203 9.01 -0.53 5.68
CA PHE A 203 8.64 -0.46 7.10
C PHE A 203 9.52 -1.40 7.90
N GLY A 204 9.85 -1.01 9.12
CA GLY A 204 10.58 -1.82 10.08
C GLY A 204 9.69 -2.30 11.21
N ASN A 205 10.06 -3.42 11.84
CA ASN A 205 9.46 -3.85 13.09
C ASN A 205 10.51 -4.36 14.06
N LEU A 206 10.46 -3.82 15.27
CA LEU A 206 11.29 -4.20 16.41
C LEU A 206 10.37 -4.48 17.59
N PRO A 207 9.88 -5.74 17.74
CA PRO A 207 9.02 -6.09 18.85
C PRO A 207 9.68 -5.75 20.19
N GLY A 208 8.94 -5.05 21.03
CA GLY A 208 9.42 -4.70 22.37
C GLY A 208 10.30 -3.46 22.46
N ASP A 209 10.59 -2.75 21.37
CA ASP A 209 11.15 -1.38 21.44
C ASP A 209 10.07 -0.40 21.90
N ALA A 210 9.83 -0.38 23.21
CA ALA A 210 8.80 0.44 23.84
C ALA A 210 9.25 1.89 24.06
N THR A 211 10.56 2.13 24.04
CA THR A 211 11.11 3.50 24.10
C THR A 211 11.10 4.17 22.73
N GLY A 212 11.04 3.38 21.65
CA GLY A 212 11.18 3.87 20.29
C GLY A 212 12.56 4.47 20.12
N ASP A 213 13.63 3.76 20.51
CA ASP A 213 15.01 4.22 20.29
C ASP A 213 15.75 3.39 19.22
N GLY A 214 15.04 2.44 18.60
CA GLY A 214 15.57 1.51 17.61
C GLY A 214 16.37 0.36 18.24
N VAL A 215 16.34 0.19 19.56
CA VAL A 215 17.13 -0.82 20.29
C VAL A 215 16.34 -1.45 21.44
N THR A 216 15.89 -2.69 21.27
CA THR A 216 15.25 -3.44 22.36
C THR A 216 16.27 -3.80 23.47
N ASN A 217 16.13 -3.21 24.65
CA ASN A 217 17.03 -3.36 25.78
C ASN A 217 16.32 -3.24 27.16
N ALA A 218 17.09 -3.12 28.25
CA ALA A 218 16.55 -3.05 29.61
C ALA A 218 15.72 -1.79 29.90
N PHE A 219 15.93 -0.71 29.14
CA PHE A 219 15.14 0.52 29.23
C PHE A 219 13.72 0.31 28.68
N ASP A 220 13.54 -0.52 27.66
CA ASP A 220 12.20 -0.88 27.17
C ASP A 220 11.43 -1.70 28.20
N LEU A 221 12.10 -2.67 28.83
CA LEU A 221 11.49 -3.41 29.94
C LEU A 221 11.07 -2.46 31.08
N LEU A 222 11.89 -1.45 31.37
CA LEU A 222 11.54 -0.44 32.38
C LEU A 222 10.33 0.41 31.93
N ARG A 223 10.26 0.80 30.65
CA ARG A 223 9.14 1.55 30.06
C ARG A 223 7.84 0.77 30.11
N VAL A 224 7.85 -0.50 29.71
CA VAL A 224 6.71 -1.43 29.82
C VAL A 224 6.28 -1.56 31.29
N ARG A 225 7.25 -1.76 32.20
CA ARG A 225 6.95 -1.88 33.64
C ARG A 225 6.37 -0.59 34.25
N GLN A 226 6.86 0.58 33.84
CA GLN A 226 6.33 1.87 34.30
C GLN A 226 4.88 2.06 33.86
N ASN A 227 4.57 1.77 32.59
CA ASN A 227 3.19 1.86 32.08
C ASN A 227 2.25 0.83 32.72
N TYR A 228 2.71 -0.39 33.03
CA TYR A 228 1.93 -1.38 33.77
C TYR A 228 1.49 -0.87 35.15
N LEU A 229 2.36 -0.12 35.84
CA LEU A 229 2.08 0.42 37.16
C LEU A 229 1.17 1.66 37.13
N MET A 230 0.88 2.22 35.95
CA MET A 230 -0.07 3.32 35.80
C MET A 230 -1.52 2.82 35.86
N PRO A 231 -2.43 3.58 36.51
CA PRO A 231 -3.87 3.31 36.46
C PRO A 231 -4.37 3.18 35.01
N PRO A 232 -5.37 2.34 34.73
CA PRO A 232 -6.01 2.29 33.40
C PRO A 232 -6.58 3.66 32.99
N GLY A 233 -6.34 4.10 31.76
CA GLY A 233 -6.85 5.37 31.19
C GLY A 233 -5.91 6.01 30.16
N ASP A 234 -6.29 7.18 29.63
CA ASP A 234 -5.65 7.94 28.51
C ASP A 234 -4.20 8.41 28.77
N GLY A 235 -3.60 8.03 29.90
CA GLY A 235 -2.22 8.40 30.27
C GLY A 235 -1.19 7.30 30.05
N ARG A 236 -1.60 6.13 29.53
CA ARG A 236 -0.67 5.05 29.18
C ARG A 236 -0.05 5.34 27.82
N ASP A 237 1.28 5.26 27.77
CA ASP A 237 2.03 5.42 26.53
C ASP A 237 1.78 4.20 25.63
N ASN A 238 1.11 4.40 24.49
CA ASN A 238 0.79 3.33 23.54
C ASN A 238 2.05 2.62 23.02
N THR A 239 3.23 3.26 23.08
CA THR A 239 4.48 2.61 22.68
C THR A 239 4.83 1.39 23.55
N ALA A 240 4.30 1.33 24.78
CA ALA A 240 4.48 0.21 25.69
C ALA A 240 3.38 -0.85 25.62
N ASP A 241 2.29 -0.59 24.89
CA ASP A 241 1.27 -1.58 24.57
C ASP A 241 1.64 -2.31 23.27
N LEU A 242 2.50 -3.32 23.42
CA LEU A 242 3.04 -4.08 22.30
C LEU A 242 1.96 -4.91 21.56
N THR A 243 0.78 -5.07 22.16
CA THR A 243 -0.36 -5.84 21.61
C THR A 243 -1.48 -4.98 21.03
N MET A 244 -1.40 -3.65 21.23
CA MET A 244 -2.45 -2.70 20.85
C MET A 244 -3.83 -3.09 21.38
N ASP A 245 -3.90 -3.58 22.62
CA ASP A 245 -5.13 -4.02 23.29
C ASP A 245 -5.66 -3.05 24.35
N GLY A 246 -5.05 -1.87 24.44
CA GLY A 246 -5.30 -0.84 25.45
C GLY A 246 -4.70 -1.18 26.81
N ASN A 247 -3.96 -2.29 26.94
CA ASN A 247 -3.40 -2.76 28.21
C ASN A 247 -1.95 -3.21 28.08
N VAL A 248 -1.11 -2.68 28.97
CA VAL A 248 0.22 -3.24 29.19
C VAL A 248 0.11 -4.42 30.15
N LYS A 249 0.60 -5.60 29.76
CA LYS A 249 0.56 -6.84 30.56
C LYS A 249 1.95 -7.27 31.02
N ARG A 250 1.98 -8.14 32.03
CA ARG A 250 3.21 -8.73 32.57
C ARG A 250 3.62 -9.93 31.72
N PHE A 251 4.90 -9.99 31.35
CA PHE A 251 5.55 -11.17 30.76
C PHE A 251 5.61 -12.34 31.75
#